data_AF-A0A5K1CLG9-F1
#
_entry.id   AF-A0A5K1CLG9-F1
#
_cell.length_a   1.000
_cell.length_b   1.000
_cell.length_c   1.000
_cell.angle_alpha   90.00
_cell.angle_beta   90.00
_cell.angle_gamma   90.00
#
_symmetry.space_group_name_H-M   'P 1'
#
loop_
_entity.id
_entity.type
_entity.pdbx_description
1 polymer ?
#
loop_
_entity_poly.entity_id
_entity_poly.type
_entity_poly.pdbx_seq_one_letter_code
_entity_poly.pdbx_strand_id
1 'polypeptide(L)' 'VVEARMMWVDRLGFDLHIRSSEEEIFAARIPFLREVTDEKAAKSSITYLSQLAWELEKNYTTPEFDKVKCLRKVAR' A
#
# COMPACT_ATOMS: atom_id res chain seq x y z
N VAL A 1 9.37 6.74 -8.37
CA VAL A 1 8.12 6.08 -8.79
C VAL A 1 7.51 6.94 -9.87
N VAL A 2 7.22 6.39 -11.03
CA VAL A 2 6.56 7.13 -12.12
C VAL A 2 5.06 6.87 -12.09
N GLU A 3 4.67 5.66 -11.72
CA GLU A 3 3.28 5.25 -11.61
C GLU A 3 3.11 4.20 -10.51
N ALA A 4 1.96 4.21 -9.83
CA ALA A 4 1.53 3.14 -8.95
C ALA A 4 0.09 2.74 -9.31
N ARG A 5 -0.19 1.44 -9.40
CA ARG A 5 -1.53 0.90 -9.66
C ARG A 5 -1.88 -0.16 -8.61
N MET A 6 -3.09 -0.07 -8.07
CA MET A 6 -3.67 -1.13 -7.25
C MET A 6 -4.15 -2.26 -8.16
N MET A 7 -3.67 -3.47 -7.89
CA MET A 7 -3.94 -4.64 -8.71
C MET A 7 -5.04 -5.52 -8.14
N TRP A 8 -5.02 -5.73 -6.83
CA TRP A 8 -5.97 -6.59 -6.14
C TRP A 8 -6.15 -6.17 -4.68
N VAL A 9 -7.32 -6.49 -4.13
CA VAL A 9 -7.66 -6.29 -2.71
C VAL A 9 -8.27 -7.59 -2.19
N ASP A 10 -7.83 -8.05 -1.03
CA ASP A 10 -8.42 -9.17 -0.31
C ASP A 10 -8.61 -8.84 1.18
N ARG A 11 -9.01 -9.82 1.98
CA ARG A 11 -9.30 -9.65 3.42
C ARG A 11 -8.10 -9.19 4.27
N LEU A 12 -6.86 -9.33 3.78
CA LEU A 12 -5.64 -9.03 4.52
C LEU A 12 -4.94 -7.75 4.03
N GLY A 13 -5.35 -7.17 2.91
CA GLY A 13 -4.67 -5.99 2.35
C GLY A 13 -4.82 -5.88 0.85
N PHE A 14 -3.88 -5.20 0.22
CA PHE A 14 -3.89 -4.96 -1.23
C PHE A 14 -2.50 -5.02 -1.85
N ASP A 15 -2.48 -5.39 -3.13
CA ASP A 15 -1.27 -5.48 -3.94
C ASP A 15 -1.15 -4.28 -4.87
N LEU A 16 0.05 -3.72 -4.93
CA LEU A 16 0.41 -2.58 -5.77
C LEU A 16 1.45 -3.01 -6.80
N HIS A 17 1.28 -2.55 -8.04
CA HIS A 17 2.35 -2.48 -9.02
C HIS A 17 2.92 -1.08 -9.06
N ILE A 18 4.24 -0.97 -8.92
CA ILE A 18 4.99 0.28 -8.88
C ILE A 18 5.93 0.28 -10.07
N ARG A 19 5.80 1.26 -10.97
CA ARG A 19 6.72 1.47 -12.08
C ARG A 19 7.85 2.41 -11.66
N SER A 20 9.09 1.98 -11.84
CA SER A 20 10.28 2.81 -11.63
C SER A 20 10.55 3.72 -12.83
N SER A 21 11.48 4.66 -12.68
CA SER A 21 11.96 5.51 -13.79
C SER A 21 12.68 4.71 -14.88
N GLU A 22 13.13 3.51 -14.58
CA GLU A 22 13.81 2.59 -15.49
C GLU A 22 12.82 1.62 -16.18
N GLU A 23 11.52 1.93 -16.16
CA GLU A 23 10.44 1.09 -16.72
C GLU A 23 10.29 -0.30 -16.06
N GLU A 24 10.97 -0.53 -14.94
CA GLU A 24 10.85 -1.77 -14.17
C GLU A 24 9.58 -1.76 -13.31
N ILE A 25 8.93 -2.93 -13.22
CA ILE A 25 7.71 -3.10 -12.43
C ILE A 25 8.02 -3.89 -11.17
N PHE A 26 7.63 -3.33 -10.01
CA PHE A 26 7.74 -3.98 -8.71
C PHE A 26 6.35 -4.24 -8.16
N ALA A 27 6.14 -5.43 -7.60
CA ALA A 27 4.97 -5.77 -6.81
C ALA A 27 5.27 -5.55 -5.32
N ALA A 28 4.38 -4.84 -4.65
CA ALA A 28 4.42 -4.58 -3.21
C ALA A 28 3.09 -4.97 -2.58
N ARG A 29 3.15 -5.63 -1.42
CA ARG A 29 1.97 -5.98 -0.63
C ARG A 29 1.83 -5.01 0.54
N ILE A 30 0.69 -4.33 0.64
CA ILE A 30 0.38 -3.47 1.79
C ILE A 30 -0.68 -4.17 2.65
N PRO A 31 -0.35 -4.58 3.89
CA PRO A 31 -1.32 -5.23 4.76
C PRO A 31 -2.29 -4.21 5.36
N PHE A 32 -3.53 -4.64 5.61
CA PHE A 32 -4.40 -3.93 6.54
C PHE A 32 -3.90 -4.15 7.98
N LEU A 33 -4.22 -3.21 8.87
CA LEU A 33 -3.91 -3.33 10.30
C LEU A 33 -4.60 -4.54 10.96
N ARG A 34 -5.73 -4.96 10.40
CA ARG A 34 -6.49 -6.12 10.81
C ARG A 34 -7.19 -6.72 9.59
N GLU A 35 -7.54 -8.00 9.70
CA GLU A 35 -8.38 -8.65 8.71
C GLU A 35 -9.72 -7.92 8.55
N VAL A 36 -10.15 -7.73 7.30
CA VAL A 36 -11.42 -7.10 6.95
C VAL A 36 -12.41 -8.16 6.45
N THR A 37 -13.66 -8.06 6.89
CA THR A 37 -14.70 -9.07 6.62
C THR A 37 -15.71 -8.65 5.56
N ASP A 38 -15.76 -7.36 5.23
CA ASP A 38 -16.75 -6.79 4.31
C ASP A 38 -16.18 -5.60 3.53
N GLU A 39 -16.90 -5.19 2.49
CA GLU A 39 -16.50 -4.10 1.59
C GLU A 39 -16.39 -2.76 2.33
N LYS A 40 -17.26 -2.50 3.31
CA LYS A 40 -17.24 -1.26 4.08
C LYS A 40 -15.98 -1.18 4.95
N ALA A 41 -15.60 -2.28 5.59
CA ALA A 41 -14.38 -2.40 6.37
C ALA A 41 -13.13 -2.25 5.49
N ALA A 42 -13.12 -2.82 4.28
CA ALA A 42 -12.03 -2.65 3.31
C ALA A 42 -11.88 -1.18 2.89
N LYS A 43 -12.98 -0.51 2.50
CA LYS A 43 -12.98 0.92 2.14
C LYS A 43 -12.50 1.78 3.31
N SER A 44 -13.05 1.56 4.51
CA SER A 44 -12.64 2.29 5.71
C SER A 44 -11.15 2.10 6.03
N SER A 45 -10.61 0.89 5.84
CA SER A 45 -9.20 0.59 6.10
C SER A 45 -8.29 1.28 5.10
N ILE A 46 -8.66 1.31 3.81
CA ILE A 46 -7.93 2.06 2.78
C ILE A 46 -7.96 3.56 3.08
N THR A 47 -9.12 4.12 3.46
CA THR A 47 -9.24 5.54 3.83
C THR A 47 -8.36 5.89 5.03
N TYR A 48 -8.36 5.04 6.06
CA TYR A 48 -7.49 5.24 7.22
C TYR A 48 -6.00 5.22 6.84
N LEU A 49 -5.58 4.25 6.03
CA LEU A 49 -4.19 4.17 5.56
C LEU A 49 -3.79 5.39 4.72
N SER A 50 -4.71 5.92 3.90
CA SER A 50 -4.48 7.17 3.15
C SER A 50 -4.30 8.37 4.08
N GLN A 51 -5.14 8.48 5.11
CA GLN A 51 -5.03 9.56 6.10
C GLN A 51 -3.68 9.48 6.85
N LEU A 52 -3.32 8.29 7.33
CA LEU A 52 -2.05 8.06 8.03
C LEU A 52 -0.84 8.38 7.15
N ALA A 53 -0.86 7.97 5.88
CA ALA A 53 0.20 8.27 4.93
C ALA A 53 0.36 9.78 4.71
N TRP A 54 -0.75 10.51 4.60
CA TRP A 54 -0.75 11.97 4.47
C TRP A 54 -0.21 12.67 5.71
N GLU A 55 -0.63 12.25 6.91
CA GLU A 55 -0.14 12.82 8.18
C GLU A 55 1.38 12.63 8.33
N LEU A 56 1.91 11.46 7.94
CA LEU A 56 3.35 11.19 7.94
C LEU A 56 4.10 12.05 6.93
N GLU A 57 3.56 12.22 5.71
CA GLU A 57 4.17 13.08 4.69
C GLU A 57 4.24 14.54 5.15
N LYS A 58 3.24 15.00 5.90
CA LYS A 58 3.18 16.36 6.45
C LYS A 58 3.91 16.52 7.79
N ASN A 59 4.55 15.46 8.30
CA ASN A 59 5.22 15.43 9.60
C ASN A 59 4.27 15.79 10.77
N TYR A 60 2.97 15.50 10.66
CA TYR A 60 2.01 15.65 11.77
C TYR A 60 2.10 14.50 12.77
N THR A 61 2.60 13.35 12.35
CA THR A 61 2.78 12.17 13.19
C THR A 61 4.12 11.49 12.91
N THR A 62 4.60 10.68 13.86
CA THR A 62 5.82 9.88 13.72
C THR A 62 5.46 8.44 13.33
N PRO A 63 6.21 7.80 12.41
CA PRO A 63 5.92 6.42 12.03
C PRO A 63 6.28 5.47 13.17
N GLU A 64 5.26 4.94 13.84
CA GLU A 64 5.39 3.90 14.90
C GLU A 64 5.32 2.47 14.32
N PHE A 65 5.66 2.28 13.04
CA PHE A 65 5.57 0.99 12.35
C PHE A 65 6.71 0.79 11.36
N ASP A 66 6.98 -0.49 11.06
CA ASP A 66 7.95 -0.88 10.04
C ASP A 66 7.41 -0.72 8.63
N LYS A 67 8.18 -0.08 7.75
CA LYS A 67 7.86 -0.01 6.32
C LYS A 67 8.02 -1.39 5.68
N VAL A 68 7.12 -1.73 4.76
CA VAL A 68 7.24 -2.92 3.92
C VAL A 68 8.51 -2.79 3.07
N LYS A 69 9.46 -3.72 3.25
CA LYS A 69 10.71 -3.77 2.49
C LYS A 69 10.67 -4.76 1.32
N CYS A 70 9.68 -5.65 1.29
CA CYS A 70 9.58 -6.68 0.25
C CYS A 70 8.98 -6.09 -1.03
N LEU A 71 9.86 -5.76 -1.97
CA LEU A 71 9.50 -5.46 -3.35
C LEU A 71 9.88 -6.65 -4.22
N ARG A 72 8.90 -7.29 -4.86
CA ARG A 72 9.15 -8.36 -5.81
C ARG A 72 9.24 -7.77 -7.21
N LYS A 73 10.39 -7.89 -7.87
CA LYS A 73 10.49 -7.53 -9.29
C LYS A 73 9.56 -8.43 -10.11
N VAL A 74 8.72 -7.83 -10.94
CA VAL A 74 7.83 -8.52 -11.86
C VAL A 74 8.56 -8.60 -13.20
N ALA A 75 8.87 -9.81 -13.66
CA ALA A 75 9.38 -10.00 -15.01
C ALA A 75 8.29 -9.61 -16.02
N ARG A 76 8.68 -8.89 -17.07
CA ARG A 76 7.79 -8.58 -18.20
C ARG A 76 7.38 -9.85 -18.94
#